data_AF-A0A9N8HJR9-F1
#
_entry.id   AF-A0A9N8HJR9-F1
#
_cell.length_a   1.000
_cell.length_b   1.000
_cell.length_c   1.000
_cell.angle_alpha   90.00
_cell.angle_beta   90.00
_cell.angle_gamma   90.00
#
_symmetry.space_group_name_H-M   'P 1'
#
loop_
_entity.id
_entity.type
_entity.pdbx_description
1 polymer ?
#
loop_
_entity_poly.entity_id
_entity_poly.type
_entity_poly.pdbx_seq_one_letter_code
_entity_poly.pdbx_strand_id
1 'polypeptide(L)'
;MFTLLHFFILMQLAVTVDATYLHTYMSGRYEHHYLFASFMLFVVWDAGVTTIKDVIADINDDGNAGDARVPRYRRWLALVRAFGLRWGGGLIPGDIKEAVNDVETNIGVHVTDWDHELPAPYDEDTDDDDSEEEE
;
A
#
# COMPACT_ATOMS: atom_id res chain seq x y z
N MET A 1 -19.95 59.24 -16.55
CA MET A 1 -20.88 58.10 -16.62
C MET A 1 -20.03 56.83 -16.72
N PHE A 2 -19.43 56.48 -15.60
CA PHE A 2 -18.56 55.31 -15.38
C PHE A 2 -19.25 54.51 -14.29
N THR A 3 -19.60 53.26 -14.59
CA THR A 3 -19.90 52.15 -13.66
C THR A 3 -20.78 51.17 -14.41
N LEU A 4 -20.47 49.87 -14.38
CA LEU A 4 -21.25 48.73 -14.88
C LEU A 4 -20.71 47.98 -16.12
N LEU A 5 -19.40 48.00 -16.40
CA LEU A 5 -18.86 47.05 -17.40
C LEU A 5 -17.52 46.40 -17.02
N HIS A 6 -17.14 46.42 -15.74
CA HIS A 6 -15.89 45.79 -15.25
C HIS A 6 -16.08 44.79 -14.12
N PHE A 7 -17.32 44.52 -13.69
CA PHE A 7 -17.60 43.62 -12.56
C PHE A 7 -18.20 42.26 -12.94
N PHE A 8 -18.42 42.00 -14.23
CA PHE A 8 -19.09 40.77 -14.67
C PHE A 8 -18.16 39.72 -15.32
N ILE A 9 -16.86 39.99 -15.42
CA ILE A 9 -15.87 39.08 -16.05
C ILE A 9 -14.70 38.78 -15.09
N LEU A 10 -14.98 38.73 -13.78
CA LEU A 10 -14.02 38.24 -12.77
C LEU A 10 -14.67 37.30 -11.75
N MET A 11 -15.87 36.78 -12.06
CA MET A 11 -16.61 35.86 -11.20
C MET A 11 -17.12 34.65 -11.98
N GLN A 12 -16.32 34.16 -12.92
CA GLN A 12 -16.22 32.72 -13.14
C GLN A 12 -15.14 32.24 -12.17
N LEU A 13 -15.45 32.35 -10.87
CA LEU A 13 -14.71 31.61 -9.86
C LEU A 13 -14.89 30.16 -10.28
N ALA A 14 -13.83 29.55 -10.78
CA ALA A 14 -13.76 28.15 -11.08
C ALA A 14 -14.13 27.40 -9.81
N VAL A 15 -15.40 27.05 -9.67
CA VAL A 15 -15.82 25.98 -8.80
C VAL A 15 -15.43 24.71 -9.56
N THR A 16 -14.13 24.43 -9.63
CA THR A 16 -13.68 23.06 -9.70
C THR A 16 -14.09 22.47 -8.37
N VAL A 17 -15.30 21.90 -8.33
CA VAL A 17 -15.58 20.87 -7.34
C VAL A 17 -14.53 19.82 -7.65
N ASP A 18 -13.46 19.76 -6.86
CA ASP A 18 -12.53 18.63 -6.91
C ASP A 18 -13.41 17.40 -6.68
N ALA A 19 -13.74 16.70 -7.75
CA ALA A 19 -14.66 15.59 -7.71
C ALA A 19 -13.93 14.44 -7.02
N THR A 20 -14.02 14.42 -5.68
CA THR A 20 -13.50 13.33 -4.89
C THR A 20 -14.32 12.08 -5.18
N TYR A 21 -13.65 11.01 -5.57
CA TYR A 21 -14.25 9.71 -5.75
C TYR A 21 -14.23 8.96 -4.41
N LEU A 22 -15.42 8.68 -3.86
CA LEU A 22 -15.60 7.85 -2.68
C LEU A 22 -15.76 6.39 -3.11
N HIS A 23 -14.92 5.52 -2.57
CA HIS A 23 -15.00 4.08 -2.76
C HIS A 23 -15.21 3.38 -1.41
N THR A 24 -16.14 2.43 -1.37
CA THR A 24 -16.28 1.51 -0.23
C THR A 24 -15.56 0.22 -0.58
N TYR A 25 -14.46 -0.02 0.12
CA TYR A 25 -13.73 -1.27 0.04
C TYR A 25 -14.32 -2.29 1.02
N MET A 26 -14.57 -3.50 0.54
CA MET A 26 -15.07 -4.61 1.34
C MET A 26 -14.21 -5.87 1.14
N SER A 27 -13.68 -6.42 2.24
CA SER A 27 -12.99 -7.72 2.22
C SER A 27 -13.18 -8.48 3.52
N GLY A 28 -13.99 -9.54 3.50
CA GLY A 28 -14.30 -10.33 4.69
C GLY A 28 -14.95 -9.46 5.78
N ARG A 29 -14.25 -9.27 6.90
CA ARG A 29 -14.70 -8.41 8.02
C ARG A 29 -14.32 -6.93 7.87
N TYR A 30 -13.55 -6.58 6.83
CA TYR A 30 -13.03 -5.23 6.64
C TYR A 30 -13.97 -4.44 5.74
N GLU A 31 -14.48 -3.34 6.28
CA GLU A 31 -15.20 -2.30 5.55
C GLU A 31 -14.46 -0.97 5.79
N HIS A 32 -14.02 -0.32 4.72
CA HIS A 32 -13.37 0.99 4.83
C HIS A 32 -13.75 1.89 3.64
N HIS A 33 -13.84 3.18 3.93
CA HIS A 33 -14.15 4.20 2.94
C HIS A 33 -12.90 4.95 2.55
N TYR A 34 -12.55 4.91 1.27
CA TYR A 34 -11.41 5.61 0.71
C TYR A 34 -11.86 6.77 -0.16
N LEU A 35 -11.23 7.92 0.05
CA LEU A 35 -11.43 9.11 -0.76
C LEU A 35 -10.25 9.29 -1.71
N PHE A 36 -10.54 9.39 -3.00
CA PHE A 36 -9.56 9.62 -4.04
C PHE A 36 -9.83 10.95 -4.73
N ALA A 37 -8.79 11.67 -5.15
CA ALA A 37 -8.97 12.92 -5.89
C ALA A 37 -9.55 12.72 -7.30
N SER A 38 -9.56 11.48 -7.82
CA SER A 38 -10.22 11.13 -9.08
C SER A 38 -10.52 9.64 -9.18
N PHE A 39 -11.44 9.27 -10.07
CA PHE A 39 -11.69 7.87 -10.45
C PHE A 39 -10.42 7.18 -10.97
N MET A 40 -9.59 7.88 -11.74
CA MET A 40 -8.34 7.30 -12.26
C MET A 40 -7.36 6.93 -11.16
N LEU A 41 -7.26 7.74 -10.09
CA LEU A 41 -6.43 7.40 -8.94
C LEU A 41 -6.96 6.16 -8.21
N PHE A 42 -8.29 6.06 -8.06
CA PHE A 42 -8.90 4.85 -7.54
C PHE A 42 -8.54 3.61 -8.37
N VAL A 43 -8.64 3.66 -9.71
CA VAL A 43 -8.31 2.51 -10.57
C VAL A 43 -6.85 2.07 -10.40
N VAL A 44 -5.91 3.01 -10.27
CA VAL A 44 -4.49 2.67 -10.05
C VAL A 44 -4.26 2.08 -8.66
N TRP A 45 -4.95 2.59 -7.64
CA TRP A 45 -4.94 2.04 -6.29
C TRP A 45 -5.50 0.62 -6.27
N ASP A 46 -6.65 0.40 -6.88
CA ASP A 46 -7.37 -0.88 -6.94
C ASP A 46 -6.56 -1.96 -7.66
N ALA A 47 -5.90 -1.60 -8.77
CA ALA A 47 -4.98 -2.49 -9.46
C ALA A 47 -3.79 -2.91 -8.58
N GLY A 48 -3.27 -1.98 -7.76
CA GLY A 48 -2.21 -2.26 -6.80
C GLY A 48 -2.67 -3.20 -5.69
N VAL A 49 -3.86 -2.95 -5.11
CA VAL A 49 -4.47 -3.83 -4.11
C VAL A 49 -4.71 -5.23 -4.67
N THR A 50 -5.24 -5.33 -5.89
CA THR A 50 -5.47 -6.61 -6.58
C THR A 50 -4.16 -7.37 -6.77
N THR A 51 -3.11 -6.69 -7.25
CA THR A 51 -1.77 -7.30 -7.42
C THR A 51 -1.21 -7.84 -6.11
N ILE A 52 -1.34 -7.09 -5.00
CA ILE A 52 -0.92 -7.55 -3.66
C ILE A 52 -1.64 -8.85 -3.28
N LYS A 53 -2.96 -8.90 -3.53
CA LYS A 53 -3.81 -10.03 -3.17
C LYS A 53 -3.53 -11.27 -4.00
N ASP A 54 -3.34 -11.10 -5.31
CA ASP A 54 -3.04 -12.20 -6.21
C ASP A 54 -1.69 -12.85 -5.83
N VAL A 55 -0.67 -12.04 -5.55
CA VAL A 55 0.65 -12.57 -5.16
C VAL A 55 0.60 -13.35 -3.85
N ILE A 56 -0.13 -12.89 -2.83
CA ILE A 56 -0.22 -13.65 -1.56
C ILE A 56 -1.04 -14.93 -1.73
N ALA A 57 -2.08 -14.91 -2.56
CA ALA A 57 -2.83 -16.11 -2.91
C ALA A 57 -1.93 -17.14 -3.61
N ASP A 58 -1.14 -16.71 -4.60
CA ASP A 58 -0.18 -17.57 -5.32
C ASP A 58 0.91 -18.15 -4.43
N ILE A 59 1.30 -17.46 -3.35
CA ILE A 59 2.24 -18.00 -2.37
C ILE A 59 1.55 -19.06 -1.51
N ASN A 60 0.33 -18.78 -1.07
CA ASN A 60 -0.42 -19.68 -0.19
C ASN A 60 -0.88 -20.97 -0.90
N ASP A 61 -1.17 -20.89 -2.21
CA ASP A 61 -1.64 -22.01 -3.02
C ASP A 61 -0.51 -22.88 -3.62
N ASP A 62 0.77 -22.52 -3.40
CA ASP A 62 1.90 -23.18 -4.09
C ASP A 62 2.21 -24.63 -3.65
N GLY A 63 1.47 -25.16 -2.67
CA GLY A 63 1.63 -26.52 -2.13
C GLY A 63 2.90 -26.80 -1.34
N ASN A 64 3.86 -25.85 -1.28
CA ASN A 64 5.02 -25.92 -0.40
C ASN A 64 4.66 -25.38 0.99
N ALA A 65 5.44 -25.65 2.04
CA ALA A 65 5.22 -25.02 3.35
C ALA A 65 6.57 -24.73 4.00
N GLY A 66 6.59 -23.79 4.95
CA GLY A 66 7.79 -23.43 5.71
C GLY A 66 8.84 -22.66 4.90
N ASP A 67 10.10 -22.93 5.15
CA ASP A 67 11.27 -22.11 4.76
C ASP A 67 11.34 -21.79 3.26
N ALA A 68 10.86 -22.71 2.41
CA ALA A 68 10.83 -22.51 0.96
C ALA A 68 9.99 -21.29 0.51
N ARG A 69 9.01 -20.86 1.33
CA ARG A 69 8.16 -19.70 1.04
C ARG A 69 8.75 -18.38 1.51
N VAL A 70 9.72 -18.38 2.43
CA VAL A 70 10.26 -17.16 3.06
C VAL A 70 10.75 -16.14 2.03
N PRO A 71 11.52 -16.49 0.98
CA PRO A 71 11.93 -15.52 -0.04
C PRO A 71 10.75 -14.91 -0.80
N ARG A 72 9.67 -15.67 -1.00
CA ARG A 72 8.46 -15.19 -1.67
C ARG A 72 7.68 -14.23 -0.79
N TYR A 73 7.54 -14.55 0.50
CA TYR A 73 6.95 -13.64 1.48
C TYR A 73 7.73 -12.33 1.60
N ARG A 74 9.07 -12.38 1.62
CA ARG A 74 9.91 -11.15 1.62
C ARG A 74 9.64 -10.28 0.39
N ARG A 75 9.54 -10.87 -0.81
CA ARG A 75 9.18 -10.13 -2.04
C ARG A 75 7.79 -9.52 -1.97
N TRP A 76 6.83 -10.25 -1.42
CA TRP A 76 5.47 -9.74 -1.23
C TRP A 76 5.42 -8.57 -0.23
N LEU A 77 6.14 -8.66 0.90
CA LEU A 77 6.28 -7.56 1.86
C LEU A 77 6.88 -6.31 1.22
N ALA A 78 7.90 -6.47 0.37
CA ALA A 78 8.50 -5.35 -0.38
C ALA A 78 7.48 -4.67 -1.31
N LEU A 79 6.58 -5.45 -1.93
CA LEU A 79 5.52 -4.93 -2.78
C LEU A 79 4.47 -4.14 -1.97
N VAL A 80 4.07 -4.64 -0.79
CA VAL A 80 3.17 -3.90 0.12
C VAL A 80 3.82 -2.60 0.61
N ARG A 81 5.12 -2.63 0.96
CA ARG A 81 5.86 -1.43 1.35
C ARG A 81 5.94 -0.41 0.22
N ALA A 82 6.24 -0.84 -1.01
CA ALA A 82 6.26 0.05 -2.17
C ALA A 82 4.88 0.70 -2.43
N PHE A 83 3.80 -0.07 -2.26
CA PHE A 83 2.44 0.45 -2.31
C PHE A 83 2.19 1.49 -1.20
N GLY A 84 2.63 1.20 0.02
CA GLY A 84 2.55 2.10 1.16
C GLY A 84 3.35 3.39 1.00
N LEU A 85 4.54 3.35 0.41
CA LEU A 85 5.33 4.54 0.09
C LEU A 85 4.62 5.43 -0.95
N ARG A 86 3.90 4.82 -1.89
CA ARG A 86 3.17 5.55 -2.94
C ARG A 86 1.87 6.19 -2.44
N TRP A 87 1.12 5.49 -1.60
CA TRP A 87 -0.24 5.87 -1.21
C TRP A 87 -0.38 6.31 0.25
N GLY A 88 0.62 6.04 1.09
CA GLY A 88 0.56 6.20 2.53
C GLY A 88 -0.05 5.00 3.24
N GLY A 89 0.40 4.73 4.47
CA GLY A 89 -0.08 3.60 5.29
C GLY A 89 -1.58 3.65 5.60
N GLY A 90 -2.19 4.84 5.58
CA GLY A 90 -3.64 5.02 5.74
C GLY A 90 -4.46 4.48 4.56
N LEU A 91 -3.87 4.35 3.38
CA LEU A 91 -4.52 3.81 2.18
C LEU A 91 -4.27 2.32 1.95
N ILE A 92 -3.58 1.63 2.87
CA ILE A 92 -3.43 0.18 2.82
C ILE A 92 -4.67 -0.46 3.47
N PRO A 93 -5.37 -1.37 2.77
CA PRO A 93 -6.49 -2.12 3.32
C PRO A 93 -6.17 -2.88 4.61
N GLY A 94 -7.13 -2.90 5.55
CA GLY A 94 -6.95 -3.51 6.86
C GLY A 94 -6.69 -5.02 6.81
N ASP A 95 -7.26 -5.72 5.84
CA ASP A 95 -6.97 -7.14 5.58
C ASP A 95 -5.53 -7.37 5.11
N ILE A 96 -5.00 -6.46 4.30
CA ILE A 96 -3.58 -6.50 3.88
C ILE A 96 -2.68 -6.21 5.08
N LYS A 97 -3.03 -5.25 5.94
CA LYS A 97 -2.26 -4.96 7.17
C LYS A 97 -2.19 -6.17 8.10
N GLU A 98 -3.32 -6.85 8.32
CA GLU A 98 -3.36 -8.09 9.10
C GLU A 98 -2.48 -9.17 8.47
N ALA A 99 -2.64 -9.40 7.16
CA ALA A 99 -1.84 -10.41 6.46
C ALA A 99 -0.33 -10.12 6.52
N VAL A 100 0.08 -8.85 6.44
CA VAL A 100 1.49 -8.45 6.61
C VAL A 100 1.97 -8.79 8.01
N ASN A 101 1.24 -8.38 9.05
CA ASN A 101 1.65 -8.64 10.42
C ASN A 101 1.75 -10.15 10.73
N ASP A 102 0.83 -10.94 10.17
CA ASP A 102 0.84 -12.40 10.29
C ASP A 102 2.08 -12.99 9.61
N VAL A 103 2.39 -12.56 8.38
CA VAL A 103 3.58 -12.99 7.65
C VAL A 103 4.86 -12.59 8.39
N GLU A 104 4.96 -11.34 8.85
CA GLU A 104 6.13 -10.82 9.56
C GLU A 104 6.40 -11.61 10.84
N THR A 105 5.35 -11.90 11.61
CA THR A 105 5.43 -12.75 12.80
C THR A 105 5.91 -14.16 12.45
N ASN A 106 5.38 -14.75 11.38
CA ASN A 106 5.70 -16.12 10.99
C ASN A 106 7.12 -16.29 10.46
N ILE A 107 7.70 -15.27 9.82
CA ILE A 107 9.07 -15.32 9.28
C ILE A 107 10.11 -14.68 10.21
N GLY A 108 9.70 -14.24 11.41
CA GLY A 108 10.60 -13.73 12.44
C GLY A 108 11.18 -12.34 12.17
N VAL A 109 10.46 -11.48 11.42
CA VAL A 109 10.86 -10.09 11.20
C VAL A 109 10.04 -9.13 12.07
N HIS A 110 10.48 -7.87 12.14
CA HIS A 110 9.79 -6.85 12.93
C HIS A 110 8.38 -6.59 12.37
N VAL A 111 7.36 -6.63 13.24
CA VAL A 111 5.98 -6.34 12.87
C VAL A 111 5.84 -4.85 12.56
N THR A 112 5.27 -4.53 11.41
CA THR A 112 5.06 -3.16 10.96
C THR A 112 4.06 -2.45 11.89
N ASP A 113 4.51 -1.32 12.45
CA ASP A 113 3.63 -0.35 13.08
C ASP A 113 2.98 0.53 12.00
N TRP A 114 1.67 0.39 11.82
CA TRP A 114 0.91 1.10 10.79
C TRP A 114 0.52 2.52 11.19
N ASP A 115 0.63 2.86 12.48
CA ASP A 115 0.28 4.18 13.04
C ASP A 115 1.49 5.12 13.05
N HIS A 116 2.68 4.59 12.78
CA HIS A 116 3.92 5.34 12.58
C HIS A 116 4.37 5.21 11.12
N GLU A 117 5.01 6.25 10.57
CA GLU A 117 5.44 6.27 9.16
C GLU A 117 6.23 5.00 8.82
N LEU A 118 5.87 4.36 7.69
CA LEU A 118 6.42 3.06 7.29
C LEU A 118 7.96 3.09 7.38
N PRO A 119 8.58 2.11 8.07
CA PRO A 119 10.03 2.09 8.18
C PRO A 119 10.70 2.03 6.80
N ALA A 120 11.83 2.73 6.65
CA ALA A 120 12.65 2.75 5.44
C ALA A 120 12.91 1.31 4.94
N PRO A 121 13.00 1.07 3.61
CA PRO A 121 13.24 -0.26 3.02
C PRO A 121 14.31 -1.03 3.80
N TYR A 122 14.03 -2.30 4.12
CA TYR A 122 15.01 -3.19 4.75
C TYR A 122 16.24 -3.19 3.85
N ASP A 123 17.40 -2.81 4.40
CA ASP A 123 18.67 -3.02 3.72
C ASP A 123 18.80 -4.54 3.56
N GLU A 124 18.63 -5.02 2.32
CA GLU A 124 19.17 -6.31 1.91
C GLU A 124 20.67 -6.28 2.24
N ASP A 125 21.16 -7.38 2.81
CA ASP A 125 22.57 -7.69 3.03
C ASP A 125 23.20 -7.19 4.34
N THR A 126 22.97 -7.96 5.40
CA THR A 126 24.10 -8.53 6.15
C THR A 126 23.79 -10.01 6.36
N ASP A 127 23.94 -10.79 5.30
CA ASP A 127 24.28 -12.20 5.48
C ASP A 127 25.59 -12.21 6.27
N ASP A 128 25.52 -12.73 7.48
CA ASP A 128 26.67 -13.00 8.33
C ASP A 128 27.70 -13.82 7.52
N ASP A 129 28.83 -13.17 7.24
CA ASP A 129 30.07 -13.79 6.76
C ASP A 129 30.59 -14.68 7.89
N ASP A 130 29.97 -15.85 8.03
CA ASP A 130 30.35 -16.87 9.00
C ASP A 130 31.59 -17.61 8.45
N SER A 131 32.74 -16.97 8.66
CA SER A 131 33.98 -17.57 9.15
C SER A 131 34.15 -19.09 8.88
N GLU A 132 34.80 -19.45 7.78
CA GLU A 132 35.59 -20.70 7.71
C GLU A 132 37.07 -20.34 7.56
N GLU A 133 37.72 -20.08 8.71
CA GLU A 133 39.17 -20.28 8.87
C GLU A 133 39.45 -21.78 9.00
N GLU A 134 39.94 -22.42 7.94
CA GLU A 134 40.70 -23.67 8.06
C GLU A 134 42.00 -23.57 7.22
N GLU A 135 43.11 -23.31 7.91
CA GLU A 135 44.50 -23.62 7.47
C GLU A 135 45.00 -24.88 8.19
#